data_AF-A0A962UWU8-F1
#
_entry.id   AF-A0A962UWU8-F1
#
_cell.length_a   1.000
_cell.length_b   1.000
_cell.length_c   1.000
_cell.angle_alpha   90.00
_cell.angle_beta   90.00
_cell.angle_gamma   90.00
#
_symmetry.space_group_name_H-M   'P 1'
#
loop_
_entity.id
_entity.type
_entity.pdbx_description
1 polymer ?
#
loop_
_entity_poly.entity_id
_entity_poly.type
_entity_poly.pdbx_seq_one_letter_code
_entity_poly.pdbx_strand_id
1 'polypeptide(L)'
;YVELLSQRLDQLEPATLAGVDAVIINDAPVPGGEAGQALRRYLQAGGGLLVAVGSGSRGDWPGAVETSAADDNAWLPGRLGPVAGSTGPLTLLATALTHPLFEQAGDALSSAQIFSYRQVEPTRRDQVLAQLGNGAPVLLERQVGEGRALVLALPLDNSWSDLPLQPGFVLWLKNAVNYLADYQPLPAYYTVGDVIDLSTLSASWQEVAPAPWSVTVRTPAGRALRLSTEQPWLQTEQTGLYRILLDETNVAMAASPTRPLAVASAPAESDLSRLPADAFLARIERPAPVATAAGNTPENQAGLLRQEREQSWWWYLLAALLLLLLVEMFISARQVSSQAPSQARSVPKRATLSGVTPS
;
A
#
# COMPACT_ATOMS: atom_id res chain seq x y z
N TYR A 1 -17.46 -1.43 3.55
CA TYR A 1 -17.27 -2.40 4.66
C TYR A 1 -16.98 -3.74 4.00
N VAL A 2 -16.02 -4.52 4.47
CA VAL A 2 -15.79 -5.88 3.96
C VAL A 2 -16.47 -6.85 4.91
N GLU A 3 -17.46 -7.60 4.42
CA GLU A 3 -18.11 -8.67 5.17
C GLU A 3 -17.41 -10.00 4.86
N LEU A 4 -16.98 -10.73 5.89
CA LEU A 4 -16.34 -12.02 5.74
C LEU A 4 -17.36 -13.12 6.03
N LEU A 5 -17.72 -13.89 5.00
CA LEU A 5 -18.54 -15.09 5.12
C LEU A 5 -17.62 -16.31 5.17
N SER A 6 -17.77 -17.13 6.21
CA SER A 6 -17.06 -18.41 6.34
C SER A 6 -18.06 -19.55 6.20
N GLN A 7 -17.82 -20.43 5.23
CA GLN A 7 -18.69 -21.57 4.94
C GLN A 7 -17.85 -22.81 4.70
N ARG A 8 -18.37 -23.97 5.10
CA ARG A 8 -17.74 -25.24 4.76
C ARG A 8 -18.00 -25.55 3.28
N LEU A 9 -16.98 -26.06 2.60
CA LEU A 9 -17.05 -26.32 1.17
C LEU A 9 -18.11 -27.36 0.78
N ASP A 10 -18.39 -28.33 1.66
CA ASP A 10 -19.43 -29.35 1.49
C ASP A 10 -20.86 -28.80 1.60
N GLN A 11 -21.01 -27.55 2.04
CA GLN A 11 -22.28 -26.83 2.16
C GLN A 11 -22.39 -25.67 1.17
N LEU A 12 -21.47 -25.56 0.20
CA LEU A 12 -21.48 -24.49 -0.79
C LEU A 12 -22.67 -24.67 -1.74
N GLU A 13 -23.69 -23.83 -1.59
CA GLU A 13 -24.83 -23.77 -2.49
C GLU A 13 -24.67 -22.61 -3.48
N PRO A 14 -25.22 -22.71 -4.70
CA PRO A 14 -25.20 -21.63 -5.68
C PRO A 14 -25.76 -20.31 -5.14
N ALA A 15 -26.77 -20.38 -4.26
CA ALA A 15 -27.37 -19.20 -3.64
C ALA A 15 -26.40 -18.46 -2.70
N THR A 16 -25.42 -19.15 -2.11
CA THR A 16 -24.44 -18.50 -1.22
C THR A 16 -23.42 -17.65 -1.98
N LEU A 17 -23.27 -17.87 -3.29
CA LEU A 17 -22.39 -17.05 -4.15
C LEU A 17 -23.08 -15.75 -4.60
N ALA A 18 -24.39 -15.61 -4.39
CA ALA A 18 -25.12 -14.40 -4.76
C ALA A 18 -24.72 -13.23 -3.86
N GLY A 19 -24.24 -12.14 -4.46
CA GLY A 19 -23.78 -10.96 -3.74
C GLY A 19 -22.38 -11.08 -3.12
N VAL A 20 -21.64 -12.15 -3.42
CA VAL A 20 -20.25 -12.32 -2.98
C VAL A 20 -19.30 -11.77 -4.04
N ASP A 21 -18.51 -10.76 -3.67
CA ASP A 21 -17.61 -10.10 -4.64
C ASP A 21 -16.33 -10.92 -4.95
N ALA A 22 -15.83 -11.70 -3.97
CA ALA A 22 -14.68 -12.58 -4.16
C ALA A 22 -14.76 -13.83 -3.26
N VAL A 23 -14.28 -14.95 -3.78
CA VAL A 23 -14.20 -16.24 -3.07
C VAL A 23 -12.73 -16.61 -2.85
N ILE A 24 -12.40 -17.09 -1.64
CA ILE A 24 -11.07 -17.61 -1.32
C ILE A 24 -11.20 -19.07 -0.86
N ILE A 25 -10.53 -19.97 -1.55
CA ILE A 25 -10.37 -21.37 -1.16
C ILE A 25 -8.93 -21.53 -0.65
N ASN A 26 -8.78 -21.66 0.67
CA ASN A 26 -7.46 -21.82 1.30
C ASN A 26 -7.26 -23.25 1.81
N ASP A 27 -6.21 -23.89 1.31
CA ASP A 27 -5.77 -25.25 1.66
C ASP A 27 -6.90 -26.30 1.69
N ALA A 28 -7.82 -26.22 0.74
CA ALA A 28 -8.97 -27.10 0.60
C ALA A 28 -9.04 -27.70 -0.80
N PRO A 29 -9.70 -28.87 -0.98
CA PRO A 29 -9.99 -29.41 -2.31
C PRO A 29 -10.85 -28.42 -3.09
N VAL A 30 -10.66 -28.31 -4.40
CA VAL A 30 -11.62 -27.59 -5.25
C VAL A 30 -12.86 -28.47 -5.41
N PRO A 31 -14.08 -27.97 -5.19
CA PRO A 31 -15.26 -28.82 -5.23
C PRO A 31 -15.54 -29.27 -6.67
N GLY A 32 -15.86 -30.54 -6.84
CA GLY A 32 -16.37 -31.10 -8.09
C GLY A 32 -17.89 -30.95 -8.21
N GLY A 33 -18.47 -31.63 -9.20
CA GLY A 33 -19.93 -31.73 -9.36
C GLY A 33 -20.64 -30.38 -9.50
N GLU A 34 -21.82 -30.25 -8.89
CA GLU A 34 -22.64 -29.04 -8.95
C GLU A 34 -21.96 -27.81 -8.32
N ALA A 35 -21.31 -27.99 -7.16
CA ALA A 35 -20.61 -26.90 -6.48
C ALA A 35 -19.44 -26.34 -7.31
N GLY A 36 -18.66 -27.22 -7.97
CA GLY A 36 -17.64 -26.80 -8.93
C GLY A 36 -18.22 -26.07 -10.15
N GLN A 37 -19.35 -26.54 -10.67
CA GLN A 37 -20.06 -25.85 -11.75
C GLN A 37 -20.63 -24.50 -11.30
N ALA A 38 -21.09 -24.37 -10.05
CA ALA A 38 -21.56 -23.12 -9.48
C ALA A 38 -20.43 -22.09 -9.40
N LEU A 39 -19.24 -22.47 -8.90
CA LEU A 39 -18.05 -21.61 -8.90
C LEU A 39 -17.63 -21.21 -10.31
N ARG A 40 -17.70 -22.13 -11.28
CA ARG A 40 -17.40 -21.81 -12.68
C ARG A 40 -18.38 -20.78 -13.26
N ARG A 41 -19.68 -20.93 -13.01
CA ARG A 41 -20.70 -19.94 -13.45
C ARG A 41 -20.50 -18.59 -12.77
N TYR A 42 -20.16 -18.60 -11.49
CA TYR A 42 -19.81 -17.41 -10.72
C TYR A 42 -18.65 -16.64 -11.35
N LEU A 43 -17.55 -17.33 -11.68
CA LEU A 43 -16.43 -16.74 -12.42
C LEU A 43 -16.86 -16.21 -13.79
N GLN A 44 -17.62 -16.99 -14.56
CA GLN A 44 -18.09 -16.57 -15.88
C GLN A 44 -18.93 -15.29 -15.84
N ALA A 45 -19.65 -15.06 -14.75
CA ALA A 45 -20.50 -13.90 -14.51
C ALA A 45 -19.77 -12.69 -13.88
N GLY A 46 -18.44 -12.70 -13.80
CA GLY A 46 -17.63 -11.58 -13.29
C GLY A 46 -17.02 -11.80 -11.91
N GLY A 47 -17.33 -12.90 -11.23
CA GLY A 47 -16.80 -13.19 -9.91
C GLY A 47 -15.29 -13.41 -9.88
N GLY A 48 -14.68 -13.17 -8.72
CA GLY A 48 -13.25 -13.41 -8.49
C GLY A 48 -12.99 -14.61 -7.59
N LEU A 49 -12.00 -15.44 -7.93
CA LEU A 49 -11.59 -16.59 -7.12
C LEU A 49 -10.09 -16.58 -6.83
N LEU A 50 -9.70 -16.74 -5.57
CA LEU A 50 -8.35 -17.12 -5.15
C LEU A 50 -8.34 -18.57 -4.65
N VAL A 51 -7.49 -19.40 -5.23
CA VAL A 51 -7.21 -20.75 -4.70
C VAL A 51 -5.77 -20.77 -4.19
N ALA A 52 -5.62 -20.85 -2.87
CA ALA A 52 -4.33 -21.04 -2.21
C ALA A 52 -4.13 -22.54 -1.93
N VAL A 53 -3.17 -23.13 -2.64
CA VAL A 53 -2.97 -24.56 -2.71
C VAL A 53 -1.99 -25.02 -1.65
N GLY A 54 -2.42 -25.95 -0.80
CA GLY A 54 -1.59 -26.55 0.24
C GLY A 54 -1.70 -28.08 0.30
N SER A 55 -1.56 -28.61 1.52
CA SER A 55 -1.57 -30.05 1.82
C SER A 55 -2.97 -30.70 1.77
N GLY A 56 -4.01 -29.90 2.05
CA GLY A 56 -5.43 -30.24 2.02
C GLY A 56 -6.07 -30.07 0.64
N SER A 57 -5.42 -29.39 -0.30
CA SER A 57 -5.81 -29.30 -1.72
C SER A 57 -5.54 -30.60 -2.48
N ARG A 58 -6.28 -31.65 -2.10
CA ARG A 58 -6.25 -33.01 -2.68
C ARG A 58 -7.47 -33.22 -3.56
N GLY A 59 -7.35 -34.07 -4.58
CA GLY A 59 -8.46 -34.40 -5.48
C GLY A 59 -8.29 -33.82 -6.88
N ASP A 60 -9.37 -33.88 -7.66
CA ASP A 60 -9.34 -33.52 -9.07
C ASP A 60 -9.18 -32.02 -9.25
N TRP A 61 -8.11 -31.62 -9.94
CA TRP A 61 -7.85 -30.22 -10.28
C TRP A 61 -8.47 -29.91 -11.64
N PRO A 62 -9.41 -28.94 -11.74
CA PRO A 62 -10.02 -28.55 -13.00
C PRO A 62 -9.10 -27.61 -13.82
N GLY A 63 -7.86 -28.04 -14.03
CA GLY A 63 -6.85 -27.37 -14.85
C GLY A 63 -6.67 -28.05 -16.21
N ALA A 64 -6.15 -27.32 -17.21
CA ALA A 64 -6.25 -27.76 -18.60
C ALA A 64 -5.28 -28.89 -18.99
N VAL A 65 -5.87 -29.98 -19.49
CA VAL A 65 -5.37 -30.94 -20.47
C VAL A 65 -4.64 -30.33 -21.70
N GLU A 66 -3.31 -30.35 -21.85
CA GLU A 66 -2.58 -29.75 -23.01
C GLU A 66 -3.09 -30.29 -24.35
N THR A 67 -3.71 -31.46 -24.33
CA THR A 67 -4.17 -32.19 -25.50
C THR A 67 -5.51 -31.70 -26.06
N SER A 68 -6.26 -30.80 -25.40
CA SER A 68 -7.42 -30.19 -26.06
C SER A 68 -7.70 -28.76 -25.59
N ALA A 69 -7.67 -27.83 -26.55
CA ALA A 69 -8.13 -26.45 -26.36
C ALA A 69 -9.64 -26.36 -26.04
N ALA A 70 -10.35 -27.50 -26.03
CA ALA A 70 -11.80 -27.61 -25.87
C ALA A 70 -12.19 -28.39 -24.61
N ASP A 71 -11.29 -28.60 -23.65
CA ASP A 71 -11.69 -29.19 -22.38
C ASP A 71 -12.46 -28.13 -21.58
N ASP A 72 -13.78 -28.09 -21.77
CA ASP A 72 -14.67 -27.19 -21.06
C ASP A 72 -14.53 -27.35 -19.54
N ASN A 73 -14.06 -28.49 -19.04
CA ASN A 73 -13.88 -28.70 -17.60
C ASN A 73 -12.63 -27.99 -17.02
N ALA A 74 -11.78 -27.41 -17.85
CA ALA A 74 -10.54 -26.76 -17.43
C ALA A 74 -10.68 -25.25 -17.23
N TRP A 75 -11.14 -24.84 -16.05
CA TRP A 75 -11.41 -23.43 -15.73
C TRP A 75 -10.40 -22.82 -14.75
N LEU A 76 -9.59 -23.60 -14.03
CA LEU A 76 -8.54 -23.06 -13.15
C LEU A 76 -7.17 -22.94 -13.84
N PRO A 77 -6.35 -21.93 -13.45
CA PRO A 77 -4.98 -21.78 -13.91
C PRO A 77 -4.09 -23.00 -13.63
N GLY A 78 -3.25 -23.31 -14.62
CA GLY A 78 -2.20 -24.31 -14.52
C GLY A 78 -2.67 -25.74 -14.24
N ARG A 79 -1.70 -26.64 -14.13
CA ARG A 79 -1.89 -28.02 -13.64
C ARG A 79 -1.09 -28.25 -12.38
N LEU A 80 -1.71 -28.87 -11.38
CA LEU A 80 -1.01 -29.21 -10.16
C LEU A 80 -0.16 -30.46 -10.35
N GLY A 81 1.14 -30.32 -10.09
CA GLY A 81 2.09 -31.41 -9.92
C GLY A 81 2.25 -31.82 -8.44
N PRO A 82 3.31 -32.55 -8.09
CA PRO A 82 3.61 -32.93 -6.71
C PRO A 82 4.01 -31.71 -5.86
N VAL A 83 4.01 -31.89 -4.54
CA VAL A 83 4.61 -30.92 -3.62
C VAL A 83 6.12 -31.02 -3.73
N ALA A 84 6.79 -29.89 -3.93
CA ALA A 84 8.24 -29.79 -3.95
C ALA A 84 8.72 -29.08 -2.68
N GLY A 85 9.66 -29.69 -1.98
CA GLY A 85 10.43 -29.05 -0.91
C GLY A 85 11.73 -28.48 -1.46
N SER A 86 12.22 -27.40 -0.85
CA SER A 86 13.52 -26.82 -1.19
C SER A 86 14.57 -27.17 -0.13
N THR A 87 15.83 -27.35 -0.56
CA THR A 87 16.97 -27.63 0.35
C THR A 87 17.38 -26.40 1.17
N GLY A 88 16.85 -25.23 0.83
CA GLY A 88 16.98 -23.95 1.54
C GLY A 88 15.84 -23.01 1.15
N PRO A 89 15.64 -21.89 1.88
CA PRO A 89 14.52 -20.99 1.61
C PRO A 89 14.61 -20.38 0.21
N LEU A 90 13.50 -20.41 -0.52
CA LEU A 90 13.32 -19.73 -1.79
C LEU A 90 12.65 -18.38 -1.56
N THR A 91 13.01 -17.37 -2.34
CA THR A 91 12.32 -16.07 -2.33
C THR A 91 11.20 -16.04 -3.37
N LEU A 92 10.20 -15.20 -3.12
CA LEU A 92 9.14 -14.90 -4.09
C LEU A 92 9.59 -13.72 -4.98
N LEU A 93 9.44 -13.86 -6.28
CA LEU A 93 9.80 -12.87 -7.28
C LEU A 93 8.57 -12.53 -8.13
N ALA A 94 8.08 -11.29 -8.02
CA ALA A 94 7.01 -10.81 -8.88
C ALA A 94 7.52 -10.63 -10.32
N THR A 95 6.87 -11.27 -11.29
CA THR A 95 7.19 -11.15 -12.71
C THR A 95 6.42 -10.02 -13.38
N ALA A 96 5.30 -9.62 -12.81
CA ALA A 96 4.44 -8.54 -13.29
C ALA A 96 4.39 -7.39 -12.29
N LEU A 97 5.49 -6.65 -12.11
CA LEU A 97 5.62 -5.60 -11.07
C LEU A 97 4.56 -4.48 -11.14
N THR A 98 4.03 -4.19 -12.34
CA THR A 98 2.96 -3.20 -12.55
C THR A 98 1.57 -3.75 -12.29
N HIS A 99 1.44 -5.03 -11.95
CA HIS A 99 0.16 -5.67 -11.71
C HIS A 99 -0.45 -5.17 -10.38
N PRO A 100 -1.77 -4.90 -10.31
CA PRO A 100 -2.41 -4.33 -9.11
C PRO A 100 -2.17 -5.12 -7.81
N LEU A 101 -1.97 -6.43 -7.92
CA LEU A 101 -1.65 -7.31 -6.77
C LEU A 101 -0.38 -6.87 -6.02
N PHE A 102 0.59 -6.30 -6.72
CA PHE A 102 1.90 -5.96 -6.15
C PHE A 102 2.04 -4.48 -5.82
N GLU A 103 1.02 -3.66 -6.08
CA GLU A 103 1.06 -2.23 -5.79
C GLU A 103 1.34 -2.00 -4.31
N GLN A 104 2.44 -1.30 -4.00
CA GLN A 104 2.91 -1.00 -2.64
C GLN A 104 3.25 -2.24 -1.77
N ALA A 105 3.16 -3.46 -2.31
CA ALA A 105 3.43 -4.72 -1.61
C ALA A 105 4.61 -5.52 -2.19
N GLY A 106 5.03 -5.26 -3.44
CA GLY A 106 6.01 -6.07 -4.16
C GLY A 106 7.35 -6.29 -3.43
N ASP A 107 7.95 -5.22 -2.90
CA ASP A 107 9.25 -5.30 -2.21
C ASP A 107 9.15 -6.09 -0.90
N ALA A 108 8.04 -5.97 -0.19
CA ALA A 108 7.81 -6.63 1.10
C ALA A 108 7.43 -8.11 0.97
N LEU A 109 6.98 -8.56 -0.20
CA LEU A 109 6.74 -9.98 -0.49
C LEU A 109 8.03 -10.71 -0.89
N SER A 110 9.01 -9.98 -1.41
CA SER A 110 10.28 -10.54 -1.87
C SER A 110 11.18 -11.05 -0.73
N SER A 111 10.92 -10.60 0.51
CA SER A 111 11.59 -11.09 1.72
C SER A 111 11.02 -12.40 2.25
N ALA A 112 9.89 -12.86 1.72
CA ALA A 112 9.28 -14.12 2.15
C ALA A 112 10.19 -15.31 1.84
N GLN A 113 10.29 -16.22 2.80
CA GLN A 113 11.00 -17.48 2.69
C GLN A 113 10.00 -18.61 2.46
N ILE A 114 10.16 -19.31 1.34
CA ILE A 114 9.35 -20.43 0.91
C ILE A 114 10.17 -21.71 1.08
N PHE A 115 9.63 -22.67 1.83
CA PHE A 115 10.27 -23.95 2.13
C PHE A 115 9.65 -25.10 1.33
N SER A 116 8.39 -24.96 0.95
CA SER A 116 7.65 -25.93 0.15
C SER A 116 6.63 -25.21 -0.72
N TYR A 117 6.30 -25.80 -1.87
CA TYR A 117 5.30 -25.26 -2.79
C TYR A 117 4.67 -26.39 -3.60
N ARG A 118 3.48 -26.14 -4.13
CA ARG A 118 2.88 -27.05 -5.11
C ARG A 118 3.50 -26.78 -6.46
N GLN A 119 4.00 -27.79 -7.18
CA GLN A 119 4.40 -27.56 -8.56
C GLN A 119 3.17 -27.20 -9.39
N VAL A 120 3.26 -26.15 -10.20
CA VAL A 120 2.20 -25.74 -11.11
C VAL A 120 2.78 -25.56 -12.51
N GLU A 121 2.26 -26.30 -13.47
CA GLU A 121 2.61 -26.16 -14.88
C GLU A 121 1.63 -25.19 -15.55
N PRO A 122 2.08 -24.00 -15.98
CA PRO A 122 1.22 -23.02 -16.64
C PRO A 122 0.83 -23.49 -18.04
N THR A 123 -0.37 -23.10 -18.46
CA THR A 123 -0.88 -23.31 -19.82
C THR A 123 -0.81 -22.01 -20.62
N ARG A 124 -1.09 -22.06 -21.93
CA ARG A 124 -1.09 -20.87 -22.79
C ARG A 124 -2.13 -19.80 -22.42
N ARG A 125 -3.14 -20.16 -21.63
CA ARG A 125 -4.19 -19.24 -21.13
C ARG A 125 -3.82 -18.58 -19.81
N ASP A 126 -2.70 -18.98 -19.21
CA ASP A 126 -2.31 -18.54 -17.88
C ASP A 126 -1.27 -17.44 -17.97
N GLN A 127 -1.45 -16.41 -17.16
CA GLN A 127 -0.44 -15.40 -16.90
C GLN A 127 0.28 -15.75 -15.60
N VAL A 128 1.61 -15.89 -15.68
CA VAL A 128 2.45 -16.08 -14.48
C VAL A 128 2.76 -14.70 -13.89
N LEU A 129 2.26 -14.45 -12.68
CA LEU A 129 2.39 -13.18 -11.97
C LEU A 129 3.56 -13.16 -10.97
N ALA A 130 3.92 -14.32 -10.43
CA ALA A 130 5.11 -14.49 -9.61
C ALA A 130 5.72 -15.88 -9.77
N GLN A 131 7.03 -15.95 -9.55
CA GLN A 131 7.83 -17.17 -9.54
C GLN A 131 8.68 -17.23 -8.27
N LEU A 132 9.19 -18.40 -7.94
CA LEU A 132 10.20 -18.57 -6.90
C LEU A 132 11.61 -18.30 -7.45
N GLY A 133 12.59 -18.11 -6.57
CA GLY A 133 13.99 -17.91 -6.97
C GLY A 133 14.61 -19.04 -7.81
N ASN A 134 13.98 -20.21 -7.88
CA ASN A 134 14.37 -21.32 -8.75
C ASN A 134 13.61 -21.34 -10.11
N GLY A 135 12.81 -20.31 -10.41
CA GLY A 135 12.00 -20.18 -11.62
C GLY A 135 10.65 -20.91 -11.59
N ALA A 136 10.30 -21.59 -10.50
CA ALA A 136 9.01 -22.28 -10.41
C ALA A 136 7.85 -21.25 -10.31
N PRO A 137 6.80 -21.35 -11.14
CA PRO A 137 5.61 -20.50 -11.02
C PRO A 137 4.92 -20.70 -9.68
N VAL A 138 4.55 -19.60 -9.02
CA VAL A 138 3.90 -19.64 -7.70
C VAL A 138 2.59 -18.88 -7.66
N LEU A 139 2.41 -17.85 -8.49
CA LEU A 139 1.14 -17.13 -8.63
C LEU A 139 0.76 -17.06 -10.09
N LEU A 140 -0.41 -17.61 -10.43
CA LEU A 140 -0.93 -17.67 -11.78
C LEU A 140 -2.31 -17.03 -11.83
N GLU A 141 -2.63 -16.45 -12.97
CA GLU A 141 -3.93 -15.86 -13.28
C GLU A 141 -4.50 -16.44 -14.57
N ARG A 142 -5.84 -16.59 -14.61
CA ARG A 142 -6.59 -16.87 -15.84
C ARG A 142 -7.90 -16.08 -15.83
N GLN A 143 -8.20 -15.44 -16.96
CA GLN A 143 -9.52 -14.89 -17.24
C GLN A 143 -10.51 -16.01 -17.56
N VAL A 144 -11.67 -16.02 -16.90
CA VAL A 144 -12.73 -17.03 -17.09
C VAL A 144 -14.06 -16.33 -17.30
N GLY A 145 -14.49 -16.19 -18.55
CA GLY A 145 -15.63 -15.32 -18.88
C GLY A 145 -15.32 -13.87 -18.52
N GLU A 146 -16.22 -13.21 -17.77
CA GLU A 146 -16.04 -11.84 -17.31
C GLU A 146 -15.20 -11.74 -16.02
N GLY A 147 -15.06 -12.84 -15.28
CA GLY A 147 -14.30 -12.90 -14.03
C GLY A 147 -12.88 -13.45 -14.19
N ARG A 148 -12.23 -13.69 -13.05
CA ARG A 148 -10.82 -14.12 -13.02
C ARG A 148 -10.52 -15.08 -11.87
N ALA A 149 -9.62 -16.02 -12.13
CA ALA A 149 -9.14 -16.99 -11.16
C ALA A 149 -7.64 -16.80 -10.92
N LEU A 150 -7.27 -16.65 -9.65
CA LEU A 150 -5.90 -16.63 -9.15
C LEU A 150 -5.59 -17.97 -8.46
N VAL A 151 -4.42 -18.52 -8.76
CA VAL A 151 -3.91 -19.72 -8.10
C VAL A 151 -2.57 -19.37 -7.46
N LEU A 152 -2.52 -19.43 -6.14
CA LEU A 152 -1.30 -19.35 -5.36
C LEU A 152 -0.86 -20.77 -4.99
N ALA A 153 0.34 -21.16 -5.40
CA ALA A 153 0.90 -22.49 -5.14
C ALA A 153 1.44 -22.68 -3.72
N LEU A 154 0.92 -21.90 -2.78
CA LEU A 154 1.24 -21.85 -1.36
C LEU A 154 -0.08 -21.68 -0.56
N PRO A 155 -0.19 -22.29 0.63
CA PRO A 155 -1.25 -21.95 1.57
C PRO A 155 -1.07 -20.55 2.14
N LEU A 156 -2.15 -19.92 2.60
CA LEU A 156 -2.14 -18.61 3.28
C LEU A 156 -1.80 -18.73 4.78
N ASP A 157 -1.04 -19.75 5.15
CA ASP A 157 -0.55 -20.01 6.50
C ASP A 157 0.96 -20.22 6.52
N ASN A 158 1.53 -20.42 7.71
CA ASN A 158 2.96 -20.56 7.89
C ASN A 158 3.49 -22.01 7.75
N SER A 159 2.70 -22.93 7.18
CA SER A 159 3.10 -24.33 7.06
C SER A 159 4.19 -24.55 6.01
N TRP A 160 4.15 -23.79 4.90
CA TRP A 160 5.05 -23.95 3.75
C TRP A 160 5.95 -22.73 3.49
N SER A 161 5.65 -21.60 4.11
CA SER A 161 6.40 -20.35 3.96
C SER A 161 6.25 -19.46 5.20
N ASP A 162 7.08 -18.43 5.34
CA ASP A 162 6.85 -17.36 6.31
C ASP A 162 6.05 -16.18 5.73
N LEU A 163 5.47 -16.34 4.53
CA LEU A 163 4.78 -15.28 3.80
C LEU A 163 3.75 -14.53 4.67
N PRO A 164 2.87 -15.19 5.45
CA PRO A 164 1.90 -14.49 6.29
C PRO A 164 2.51 -13.67 7.44
N LEU A 165 3.78 -13.88 7.75
CA LEU A 165 4.53 -13.15 8.78
C LEU A 165 5.20 -11.89 8.22
N GLN A 166 5.25 -11.73 6.89
CA GLN A 166 5.87 -10.58 6.25
C GLN A 166 4.96 -9.34 6.32
N PRO A 167 5.51 -8.13 6.55
CA PRO A 167 4.70 -6.90 6.63
C PRO A 167 3.84 -6.62 5.39
N GLY A 168 4.29 -7.06 4.21
CA GLY A 168 3.59 -6.86 2.93
C GLY A 168 2.40 -7.78 2.70
N PHE A 169 2.25 -8.87 3.46
CA PHE A 169 1.25 -9.90 3.20
C PHE A 169 -0.19 -9.38 3.30
N VAL A 170 -0.51 -8.63 4.35
CA VAL A 170 -1.87 -8.09 4.55
C VAL A 170 -2.25 -7.14 3.43
N LEU A 171 -1.29 -6.30 2.98
CA LEU A 171 -1.53 -5.37 1.88
C LEU A 171 -1.70 -6.12 0.56
N TRP A 172 -0.87 -7.15 0.30
CA TRP A 172 -1.04 -8.01 -0.87
C TRP A 172 -2.39 -8.73 -0.88
N LEU A 173 -2.80 -9.30 0.26
CA LEU A 173 -4.08 -10.00 0.36
C LEU A 173 -5.25 -9.04 0.14
N LYS A 174 -5.18 -7.82 0.68
CA LYS A 174 -6.15 -6.75 0.42
C LYS A 174 -6.18 -6.39 -1.07
N ASN A 175 -5.04 -6.22 -1.71
CA ASN A 175 -4.97 -5.94 -3.14
C ASN A 175 -5.53 -7.10 -3.97
N ALA A 176 -5.28 -8.35 -3.56
CA ALA A 176 -5.86 -9.54 -4.18
C ALA A 176 -7.38 -9.57 -4.07
N VAL A 177 -7.94 -9.32 -2.89
CA VAL A 177 -9.39 -9.26 -2.70
C VAL A 177 -10.00 -8.12 -3.54
N ASN A 178 -9.43 -6.92 -3.50
CA ASN A 178 -9.92 -5.80 -4.30
C ASN A 178 -9.86 -6.10 -5.80
N TYR A 179 -8.76 -6.68 -6.26
CA TYR A 179 -8.57 -7.04 -7.66
C TYR A 179 -9.55 -8.13 -8.12
N LEU A 180 -9.83 -9.12 -7.26
CA LEU A 180 -10.80 -10.18 -7.52
C LEU A 180 -12.24 -9.68 -7.52
N ALA A 181 -12.57 -8.73 -6.63
CA ALA A 181 -13.87 -8.08 -6.57
C ALA A 181 -14.11 -7.07 -7.72
N ASP A 182 -13.15 -6.92 -8.64
CA ASP A 182 -13.09 -5.82 -9.62
C ASP A 182 -13.35 -4.44 -8.97
N TYR A 183 -12.91 -4.30 -7.71
CA TYR A 183 -13.14 -3.12 -6.92
C TYR A 183 -12.27 -1.99 -7.46
N GLN A 184 -12.90 -1.02 -8.10
CA GLN A 184 -12.23 0.22 -8.47
C GLN A 184 -12.20 1.16 -7.25
N PRO A 185 -11.02 1.39 -6.63
CA PRO A 185 -10.92 2.31 -5.53
C PRO A 185 -11.29 3.71 -6.00
N LEU A 186 -12.28 4.24 -5.31
CA LEU A 186 -12.66 5.63 -5.38
C LEU A 186 -11.45 6.53 -5.06
N PRO A 187 -11.08 7.48 -5.94
CA PRO A 187 -9.97 8.38 -5.64
C PRO A 187 -10.28 9.18 -4.37
N ALA A 188 -9.27 9.37 -3.53
CA ALA A 188 -9.42 10.06 -2.24
C ALA A 188 -9.88 11.52 -2.40
N TYR A 189 -9.56 12.13 -3.55
CA TYR A 189 -10.03 13.43 -3.98
C TYR A 189 -10.07 13.49 -5.52
N TYR A 190 -10.90 14.37 -6.05
CA TYR A 190 -10.93 14.77 -7.45
C TYR A 190 -10.29 16.14 -7.62
N THR A 191 -9.94 16.53 -8.83
CA THR A 191 -9.43 17.86 -9.14
C THR A 191 -10.54 18.74 -9.72
N VAL A 192 -10.44 20.06 -9.56
CA VAL A 192 -11.30 21.01 -10.28
C VAL A 192 -11.15 20.79 -11.80
N GLY A 193 -12.27 20.62 -12.49
CA GLY A 193 -12.36 20.34 -13.91
C GLY A 193 -12.64 18.87 -14.23
N ASP A 194 -12.50 17.96 -13.26
CA ASP A 194 -12.86 16.56 -13.41
C ASP A 194 -14.37 16.40 -13.68
N VAL A 195 -14.69 15.41 -14.52
CA VAL A 195 -16.06 14.96 -14.75
C VAL A 195 -16.20 13.61 -14.06
N ILE A 196 -17.03 13.59 -13.02
CA ILE A 196 -17.23 12.42 -12.16
C ILE A 196 -18.51 11.74 -12.61
N ASP A 197 -18.40 10.48 -13.02
CA ASP A 197 -19.57 9.65 -13.29
C ASP A 197 -20.10 9.07 -11.98
N LEU A 198 -21.29 9.51 -11.55
CA LEU A 198 -21.93 9.01 -10.35
C LEU A 198 -22.50 7.59 -10.51
N SER A 199 -22.60 7.05 -11.74
CA SER A 199 -23.07 5.68 -11.95
C SER A 199 -22.04 4.65 -11.47
N THR A 200 -20.75 4.88 -11.70
CA THR A 200 -19.66 4.03 -11.19
C THR A 200 -19.55 4.10 -9.67
N LEU A 201 -19.78 5.29 -9.12
CA LEU A 201 -19.85 5.52 -7.69
C LEU A 201 -21.02 4.78 -7.05
N SER A 202 -22.19 4.80 -7.69
CA SER A 202 -23.40 4.14 -7.21
C SER A 202 -23.21 2.62 -7.06
N ALA A 203 -22.54 1.98 -8.02
CA ALA A 203 -22.19 0.56 -7.98
C ALA A 203 -21.23 0.24 -6.82
N SER A 204 -20.18 1.06 -6.62
CA SER A 204 -19.23 0.89 -5.52
C SER A 204 -19.82 1.11 -4.13
N TRP A 205 -21.00 1.75 -4.05
CA TRP A 205 -21.64 2.10 -2.78
C TRP A 205 -22.63 1.05 -2.29
N GLN A 206 -22.92 0.01 -3.07
CA GLN A 206 -23.83 -1.12 -2.76
C GLN A 206 -25.24 -0.73 -2.21
N GLU A 207 -25.57 0.57 -2.16
CA GLU A 207 -26.74 1.12 -1.47
C GLU A 207 -27.56 2.09 -2.35
N VAL A 208 -27.08 2.41 -3.56
CA VAL A 208 -27.89 3.14 -4.53
C VAL A 208 -28.66 2.10 -5.32
N ALA A 209 -29.98 2.11 -5.18
CA ALA A 209 -30.90 1.17 -5.82
C ALA A 209 -30.55 0.93 -7.31
N PRO A 210 -30.82 -0.27 -7.84
CA PRO A 210 -30.73 -0.51 -9.28
C PRO A 210 -31.52 0.56 -10.03
N ALA A 211 -30.99 1.00 -11.18
CA ALA A 211 -31.57 2.06 -11.98
C ALA A 211 -33.11 1.92 -12.14
N PRO A 212 -33.87 3.02 -12.11
CA PRO A 212 -33.42 4.41 -12.11
C PRO A 212 -33.14 4.97 -10.70
N TRP A 213 -32.06 5.74 -10.58
CA TRP A 213 -31.67 6.44 -9.35
C TRP A 213 -31.66 7.97 -9.54
N SER A 214 -31.87 8.71 -8.45
CA SER A 214 -31.68 10.15 -8.37
C SER A 214 -30.98 10.55 -7.07
N VAL A 215 -30.04 11.50 -7.17
CA VAL A 215 -29.30 12.04 -6.04
C VAL A 215 -29.16 13.55 -6.16
N THR A 216 -29.10 14.23 -5.02
CA THR A 216 -28.88 15.68 -4.95
C THR A 216 -27.47 15.95 -4.46
N VAL A 217 -26.63 16.56 -5.28
CA VAL A 217 -25.27 16.97 -4.92
C VAL A 217 -25.28 18.43 -4.47
N ARG A 218 -24.86 18.72 -3.24
CA ARG A 218 -24.58 20.09 -2.77
C ARG A 218 -23.11 20.42 -3.01
N THR A 219 -22.86 21.48 -3.79
CA THR A 219 -21.52 22.01 -4.03
C THR A 219 -20.96 22.72 -2.80
N PRO A 220 -19.65 23.02 -2.75
CA PRO A 220 -19.04 23.81 -1.67
C PRO A 220 -19.67 25.20 -1.51
N ALA A 221 -20.08 25.84 -2.62
CA ALA A 221 -20.84 27.10 -2.61
C ALA A 221 -22.32 26.95 -2.19
N GLY A 222 -22.78 25.74 -1.85
CA GLY A 222 -24.14 25.48 -1.38
C GLY A 222 -25.19 25.30 -2.48
N ARG A 223 -24.80 25.30 -3.76
CA ARG A 223 -25.70 25.02 -4.90
C ARG A 223 -26.11 23.54 -4.88
N ALA A 224 -27.40 23.26 -5.03
CA ALA A 224 -27.90 21.89 -5.17
C ALA A 224 -28.02 21.53 -6.66
N LEU A 225 -27.44 20.40 -7.06
CA LEU A 225 -27.47 19.83 -8.40
C LEU A 225 -28.17 18.48 -8.32
N ARG A 226 -29.26 18.30 -9.06
CA ARG A 226 -29.97 17.03 -9.11
C ARG A 226 -29.44 16.21 -10.28
N LEU A 227 -28.91 15.04 -9.99
CA LEU A 227 -28.34 14.11 -10.96
C LEU A 227 -29.15 12.81 -10.94
N SER A 228 -29.17 12.13 -12.08
CA SER A 228 -30.00 10.93 -12.28
C SER A 228 -29.30 9.95 -13.20
N THR A 229 -29.87 8.76 -13.37
CA THR A 229 -29.33 7.75 -14.31
C THR A 229 -29.18 8.27 -15.75
N GLU A 230 -30.01 9.23 -16.20
CA GLU A 230 -29.89 9.82 -17.54
C GLU A 230 -28.78 10.88 -17.64
N GLN A 231 -28.42 11.50 -16.52
CA GLN A 231 -27.35 12.50 -16.42
C GLN A 231 -26.50 12.20 -15.19
N PRO A 232 -25.66 11.14 -15.24
CA PRO A 232 -24.92 10.71 -14.08
C PRO A 232 -23.63 11.52 -13.86
N TRP A 233 -23.28 12.44 -14.76
CA TRP A 233 -22.04 13.19 -14.68
C TRP A 233 -22.14 14.43 -13.78
N LEU A 234 -21.17 14.58 -12.88
CA LEU A 234 -20.94 15.77 -12.07
C LEU A 234 -19.65 16.44 -12.53
N GLN A 235 -19.73 17.69 -13.01
CA GLN A 235 -18.56 18.50 -13.30
C GLN A 235 -18.09 19.26 -12.05
N THR A 236 -16.82 19.10 -11.69
CA THR A 236 -16.23 19.75 -10.50
C THR A 236 -15.75 21.16 -10.82
N GLU A 237 -16.59 22.16 -10.60
CA GLU A 237 -16.23 23.57 -10.89
C GLU A 237 -15.45 24.26 -9.76
N GLN A 238 -15.46 23.71 -8.54
CA GLN A 238 -14.98 24.39 -7.33
C GLN A 238 -14.16 23.47 -6.45
N THR A 239 -13.12 24.01 -5.81
CA THR A 239 -12.40 23.33 -4.74
C THR A 239 -13.26 23.26 -3.49
N GLY A 240 -13.30 22.11 -2.81
CA GLY A 240 -13.97 21.92 -1.52
C GLY A 240 -14.70 20.59 -1.40
N LEU A 241 -15.53 20.47 -0.36
CA LEU A 241 -16.33 19.27 -0.10
C LEU A 241 -17.70 19.38 -0.77
N TYR A 242 -17.94 18.52 -1.75
CA TYR A 242 -19.26 18.25 -2.29
C TYR A 242 -19.95 17.23 -1.40
N ARG A 243 -21.27 17.39 -1.18
CA ARG A 243 -22.07 16.45 -0.38
C ARG A 243 -23.14 15.84 -1.24
N ILE A 244 -23.11 14.54 -1.39
CA ILE A 244 -24.10 13.77 -2.15
C ILE A 244 -25.17 13.33 -1.17
N LEU A 245 -26.38 13.84 -1.36
CA LEU A 245 -27.58 13.49 -0.61
C LEU A 245 -28.40 12.51 -1.44
N LEU A 246 -28.68 11.34 -0.86
CA LEU A 246 -29.61 10.38 -1.46
C LEU A 246 -31.04 10.91 -1.30
N ASP A 247 -31.86 10.84 -2.35
CA ASP A 247 -33.28 11.19 -2.25
C ASP A 247 -34.05 10.18 -1.38
N GLU A 248 -35.18 10.61 -0.80
CA GLU A 248 -35.96 9.84 0.19
C GLU A 248 -36.37 8.43 -0.26
N THR A 249 -36.55 8.18 -1.56
CA THR A 249 -36.79 6.83 -2.12
C THR A 249 -35.60 5.88 -1.97
N ASN A 250 -34.38 6.40 -1.89
CA ASN A 250 -33.13 5.64 -1.74
C ASN A 250 -32.60 5.64 -0.29
N VAL A 251 -33.11 6.53 0.57
CA VAL A 251 -32.68 6.63 1.99
C VAL A 251 -33.09 5.40 2.80
N ALA A 252 -34.13 4.66 2.40
CA ALA A 252 -34.58 3.46 3.10
C ALA A 252 -33.54 2.32 3.14
N MET A 253 -32.48 2.39 2.31
CA MET A 253 -31.45 1.34 2.19
C MET A 253 -30.03 1.80 2.53
N ALA A 254 -29.79 3.08 2.81
CA ALA A 254 -28.42 3.60 2.99
C ALA A 254 -28.08 3.85 4.47
N ALA A 255 -26.95 3.32 4.94
CA ALA A 255 -26.47 3.51 6.31
C ALA A 255 -26.03 4.97 6.64
N SER A 256 -25.90 5.84 5.63
CA SER A 256 -25.66 7.26 5.81
C SER A 256 -26.30 8.08 4.68
N PRO A 257 -27.15 9.07 4.97
CA PRO A 257 -27.90 9.84 3.97
C PRO A 257 -27.04 10.86 3.21
N THR A 258 -25.77 11.03 3.60
CA THR A 258 -24.88 12.02 3.00
C THR A 258 -23.49 11.44 2.83
N ARG A 259 -22.96 11.47 1.61
CA ARG A 259 -21.58 11.08 1.31
C ARG A 259 -20.73 12.29 0.89
N PRO A 260 -19.60 12.56 1.55
CA PRO A 260 -18.71 13.64 1.16
C PRO A 260 -17.83 13.22 -0.03
N LEU A 261 -17.53 14.18 -0.89
CA LEU A 261 -16.64 14.04 -2.03
C LEU A 261 -15.67 15.24 -2.00
N ALA A 262 -14.38 14.98 -1.87
CA ALA A 262 -13.37 16.03 -1.83
C ALA A 262 -12.93 16.41 -3.24
N VAL A 263 -12.93 17.71 -3.55
CA VAL A 263 -12.36 18.27 -4.77
C VAL A 263 -11.24 19.22 -4.39
N ALA A 264 -10.03 18.95 -4.87
CA ALA A 264 -8.83 19.75 -4.65
C ALA A 264 -8.53 20.64 -5.87
N SER A 265 -7.71 21.68 -5.67
CA SER A 265 -7.11 22.43 -6.79
C SER A 265 -6.08 21.57 -7.51
N ALA A 266 -5.82 21.84 -8.79
CA ALA A 266 -4.81 21.11 -9.55
C ALA A 266 -3.42 21.25 -8.90
N PRO A 267 -2.66 20.15 -8.73
CA PRO A 267 -1.40 20.16 -7.99
C PRO A 267 -0.27 20.96 -8.67
N ALA A 268 -0.49 21.48 -9.88
CA ALA A 268 0.51 22.25 -10.63
C ALA A 268 0.99 23.53 -9.90
N GLU A 269 0.16 24.14 -9.04
CA GLU A 269 0.58 25.25 -8.18
C GLU A 269 1.30 24.82 -6.90
N SER A 270 1.19 23.54 -6.52
CA SER A 270 1.73 22.99 -5.26
C SER A 270 2.91 22.03 -5.48
N ASP A 271 3.42 21.92 -6.71
CA ASP A 271 4.62 21.15 -7.01
C ASP A 271 5.87 21.92 -6.52
N LEU A 272 6.36 21.52 -5.35
CA LEU A 272 7.59 22.03 -4.74
C LEU A 272 8.85 21.28 -5.22
N SER A 273 8.75 20.45 -6.26
CA SER A 273 9.93 19.85 -6.88
C SER A 273 10.89 20.94 -7.36
N ARG A 274 12.20 20.66 -7.27
CA ARG A 274 13.22 21.63 -7.67
C ARG A 274 13.05 21.95 -9.15
N LEU A 275 12.69 23.19 -9.46
CA LEU A 275 12.66 23.67 -10.82
C LEU A 275 14.09 23.58 -11.41
N PRO A 276 14.31 22.86 -12.52
CA PRO A 276 15.63 22.79 -13.15
C PRO A 276 16.07 24.19 -13.58
N ALA A 277 17.35 24.50 -13.41
CA ALA A 277 17.90 25.82 -13.74
C ALA A 277 17.59 26.23 -15.19
N ASP A 278 17.62 25.28 -16.11
CA ASP A 278 17.38 25.51 -17.54
C ASP A 278 15.92 25.93 -17.80
N ALA A 279 14.97 25.30 -17.12
CA ALA A 279 13.54 25.62 -17.19
C ALA A 279 13.22 26.96 -16.52
N PHE A 280 13.93 27.30 -15.45
CA PHE A 280 13.85 28.62 -14.81
C PHE A 280 14.34 29.73 -15.75
N LEU A 281 15.52 29.53 -16.36
CA LEU A 281 16.11 30.50 -17.28
C LEU A 281 15.27 30.71 -18.54
N ALA A 282 14.58 29.67 -19.02
CA ALA A 282 13.67 29.78 -20.15
C ALA A 282 12.38 30.57 -19.83
N ARG A 283 11.98 30.63 -18.55
CA ARG A 283 10.74 31.27 -18.10
C ARG A 283 10.91 32.72 -17.67
N ILE A 284 12.16 33.14 -17.46
CA ILE A 284 12.51 34.55 -17.31
C ILE A 284 12.65 35.13 -18.73
N GLU A 285 11.64 35.86 -19.19
CA GLU A 285 11.81 36.79 -20.30
C GLU A 285 12.91 37.78 -19.90
N ARG A 286 14.12 37.58 -20.45
CA ARG A 286 15.15 38.61 -20.38
C ARG A 286 14.68 39.74 -21.30
N PRO A 287 14.48 40.97 -20.81
CA PRO A 287 14.38 42.11 -21.71
C PRO A 287 15.63 42.08 -22.60
N ALA A 288 15.42 42.23 -23.91
CA ALA A 288 16.49 42.12 -24.90
C ALA A 288 17.72 42.93 -24.44
N PRO A 289 18.93 42.34 -24.50
CA PRO A 289 20.13 43.05 -24.08
C PRO A 289 20.29 44.28 -24.99
N VAL A 290 20.22 45.47 -24.40
CA VAL A 290 20.75 46.68 -25.03
C VAL A 290 22.21 46.37 -25.32
N ALA A 291 22.58 46.35 -26.59
CA ALA A 291 23.91 46.03 -27.05
C ALA A 291 24.91 47.07 -26.51
N THR A 292 25.58 46.76 -25.40
CA THR A 292 26.86 47.36 -25.05
C THR A 292 27.96 46.38 -25.37
N ALA A 293 28.87 46.85 -26.20
CA ALA A 293 29.95 46.11 -26.82
C ALA A 293 30.90 45.46 -25.80
N ALA A 294 31.36 44.26 -26.17
CA ALA A 294 32.65 43.64 -25.87
C ALA A 294 33.29 43.90 -24.48
N GLY A 295 33.26 42.87 -23.62
CA GLY A 295 34.06 42.82 -22.40
C GLY A 295 33.94 41.49 -21.67
N ASN A 296 34.56 40.44 -22.21
CA ASN A 296 34.81 39.21 -21.45
C ASN A 296 35.91 39.48 -20.42
N THR A 297 35.55 39.94 -19.21
CA THR A 297 36.48 40.05 -18.09
C THR A 297 36.36 38.86 -17.12
N PRO A 298 37.47 38.20 -16.74
CA PRO A 298 37.53 37.12 -15.75
C PRO A 298 37.26 37.59 -14.30
N GLU A 299 36.70 38.78 -14.12
CA GLU A 299 36.59 39.50 -12.85
C GLU A 299 35.37 39.03 -12.02
N ASN A 300 34.34 38.48 -12.67
CA ASN A 300 33.13 38.00 -12.00
C ASN A 300 33.30 36.64 -11.30
N GLN A 301 34.29 35.82 -11.68
CA GLN A 301 34.64 34.60 -10.93
C GLN A 301 35.51 34.89 -9.69
N ALA A 302 36.28 35.99 -9.70
CA ALA A 302 37.10 36.41 -8.57
C ALA A 302 36.28 37.05 -7.43
N GLY A 303 35.07 37.56 -7.72
CA GLY A 303 34.17 38.13 -6.71
C GLY A 303 33.57 37.08 -5.76
N LEU A 304 33.21 35.91 -6.29
CA LEU A 304 32.61 34.82 -5.51
C LEU A 304 33.61 34.17 -4.53
N LEU A 305 34.87 34.02 -4.96
CA LEU A 305 35.95 33.47 -4.10
C LEU A 305 36.48 34.47 -3.06
N ARG A 306 36.31 35.79 -3.27
CA ARG A 306 36.63 36.80 -2.24
C ARG A 306 35.58 36.85 -1.13
N GLN A 307 34.31 36.64 -1.46
CA GLN A 307 33.22 36.63 -0.49
C GLN A 307 33.31 35.46 0.51
N GLU A 308 33.90 34.33 0.10
CA GLU A 308 34.22 33.20 1.01
C GLU A 308 35.34 33.52 2.01
N ARG A 309 36.31 34.39 1.65
CA ARG A 309 37.41 34.77 2.57
C ARG A 309 36.99 35.81 3.61
N GLU A 310 36.03 36.67 3.30
CA GLU A 310 35.54 37.70 4.21
C GLU A 310 34.54 37.18 5.27
N GLN A 311 34.03 35.95 5.13
CA GLN A 311 33.20 35.27 6.14
C GLN A 311 34.01 34.44 7.17
N SER A 312 35.30 34.72 7.33
CA SER A 312 36.18 33.97 8.24
C SER A 312 36.18 34.49 9.69
N TRP A 313 35.69 35.70 9.98
CA TRP A 313 35.64 36.28 11.33
C TRP A 313 35.04 35.38 12.44
N TRP A 314 34.07 34.50 12.13
CA TRP A 314 33.49 33.58 13.10
C TRP A 314 34.48 32.52 13.62
N TRP A 315 35.51 32.14 12.84
CA TRP A 315 36.52 31.19 13.33
C TRP A 315 37.34 31.79 14.47
N TYR A 316 37.61 33.10 14.45
CA TYR A 316 38.29 33.78 15.55
C TYR A 316 37.42 33.83 16.81
N LEU A 317 36.10 34.02 16.68
CA LEU A 317 35.15 33.93 17.81
C LEU A 317 35.13 32.52 18.41
N LEU A 318 35.16 31.49 17.56
CA LEU A 318 35.17 30.09 17.97
C LEU A 318 36.48 29.72 18.68
N ALA A 319 37.62 30.21 18.16
CA ALA A 319 38.93 30.04 18.80
C ALA A 319 39.01 30.78 20.16
N ALA A 320 38.45 31.99 20.26
CA ALA A 320 38.40 32.74 21.51
C ALA A 320 37.53 32.04 22.58
N LEU A 321 36.38 31.49 22.18
CA LEU A 321 35.51 30.70 23.05
C LEU A 321 36.23 29.44 23.57
N LEU A 322 36.93 28.73 22.68
CA LEU A 322 37.72 27.55 23.04
C LEU A 322 38.81 27.90 24.07
N LEU A 323 39.53 29.01 23.86
CA LEU A 323 40.54 29.48 24.80
C LEU A 323 39.92 29.79 26.17
N LEU A 324 38.76 30.44 26.20
CA LEU A 324 38.06 30.79 27.44
C LEU A 324 37.66 29.53 28.22
N LEU A 325 37.14 28.50 27.54
CA LEU A 325 36.81 27.21 28.15
C LEU A 325 38.04 26.50 28.73
N LEU A 326 39.19 26.55 28.04
CA LEU A 326 40.43 25.95 28.54
C LEU A 326 40.98 26.69 29.77
N VAL A 327 40.88 28.02 29.78
CA VAL A 327 41.25 28.83 30.95
C VAL A 327 40.34 28.50 32.13
N GLU A 328 39.03 28.41 31.90
CA GLU A 328 38.06 28.05 32.93
C GLU A 328 38.33 26.64 33.48
N MET A 329 38.59 25.66 32.60
CA MET A 329 38.95 24.30 33.01
C MET A 329 40.22 24.28 33.88
N PHE A 330 41.22 25.09 33.55
CA PHE A 330 42.44 25.19 34.34
C PHE A 330 42.22 25.86 35.70
N ILE A 331 41.40 26.91 35.75
CA ILE A 331 41.03 27.57 37.02
C ILE A 331 40.22 26.60 37.90
N SER A 332 39.23 25.89 37.35
CA SER A 332 38.46 24.88 38.07
C SER A 332 39.34 23.74 38.58
N ALA A 333 40.29 23.25 37.77
CA ALA A 333 41.24 22.22 38.20
C ALA A 333 42.11 22.69 39.38
N ARG A 334 42.52 23.97 39.40
CA ARG A 334 43.27 24.56 40.53
C ARG A 334 42.40 24.78 41.77
N GLN A 335 41.15 25.21 41.62
CA GLN A 335 40.23 25.40 42.75
C GLN A 335 39.85 24.08 43.43
N VAL A 336 39.71 22.99 42.68
CA VAL A 336 39.46 21.65 43.26
C VAL A 336 40.70 21.11 44.01
N SER A 337 41.92 21.48 43.60
CA SER A 337 43.15 21.08 44.30
C SER A 337 43.48 21.85 45.59
N SER A 338 42.74 22.93 45.90
CA SER A 338 42.97 23.79 47.08
C SER A 338 41.95 23.58 48.22
N GLN A 339 41.04 22.59 48.09
CA GLN A 339 40.17 22.14 49.19
C GLN A 339 40.34 20.64 49.45
N ALA A 340 41.41 20.29 50.17
CA ALA A 340 41.50 19.05 50.95
C ALA A 340 41.93 19.40 52.40
N PRO A 341 41.41 18.70 53.42
CA PRO A 341 40.66 19.34 54.51
C PRO A 341 41.49 19.64 55.77
N SER A 342 41.12 20.72 56.48
CA SER A 342 41.49 20.97 57.87
C SER A 342 40.32 20.63 58.80
N GLN A 343 40.55 19.77 59.78
CA GLN A 343 40.39 20.06 61.22
C GLN A 343 40.32 18.79 62.08
N ALA A 344 40.95 18.90 63.24
CA ALA A 344 41.03 17.91 64.29
C ALA A 344 39.81 17.91 65.23
N ARG A 345 39.47 16.71 65.72
CA ARG A 345 38.93 16.35 67.06
C ARG A 345 37.90 17.26 67.76
N SER A 346 36.74 16.68 68.08
CA SER A 346 36.33 16.44 69.48
C SER A 346 35.07 15.54 69.62
N VAL A 347 35.08 14.74 70.68
CA VAL A 347 34.06 13.83 71.29
C VAL A 347 33.94 14.34 72.75
N PRO A 348 32.85 14.28 73.57
CA PRO A 348 31.98 13.13 73.93
C PRO A 348 30.48 13.52 74.19
N LYS A 349 29.52 12.75 74.76
CA LYS A 349 29.51 11.71 75.81
C LYS A 349 28.09 11.07 75.99
N ARG A 350 28.09 9.74 76.17
CA ARG A 350 27.24 8.84 77.04
C ARG A 350 25.70 8.87 77.04
N ALA A 351 25.12 7.70 76.76
CA ALA A 351 24.23 6.85 77.60
C ALA A 351 23.77 5.68 76.69
N THR A 352 23.64 4.40 77.03
CA THR A 352 23.69 3.60 78.26
C THR A 352 23.78 2.11 77.85
N LEU A 353 24.70 1.39 78.49
CA LEU A 353 24.59 0.05 79.10
C LEU A 353 23.97 -1.19 78.43
N SER A 354 24.65 -2.30 78.75
CA SER A 354 24.29 -3.73 78.70
C SER A 354 24.25 -4.36 77.30
N GLY A 355 25.01 -5.39 76.98
CA GLY A 355 25.69 -6.38 77.82
C GLY A 355 25.31 -7.76 77.29
N VAL A 356 26.32 -8.58 77.00
CA VAL A 356 26.38 -10.06 77.04
C VAL A 356 27.49 -10.48 76.07
N THR A 357 28.58 -10.94 76.66
CA THR A 357 29.77 -11.54 76.07
C THR A 357 29.55 -13.02 75.73
N PRO A 358 30.46 -13.63 74.95
CA PRO A 358 30.23 -14.88 74.22
C PRO A 358 30.42 -16.09 75.14
N SER A 359 30.26 -17.29 74.58
CA SER A 359 30.52 -18.63 75.14
C SER A 359 31.27 -18.71 76.47
#